data_AF-L0RGU9-F1
#
_entry.id   AF-L0RGU9-F1
#
_cell.length_a   1.000
_cell.length_b   1.000
_cell.length_c   1.000
_cell.angle_alpha   90.00
_cell.angle_beta   90.00
_cell.angle_gamma   90.00
#
_symmetry.space_group_name_H-M   'P 1'
#
loop_
_entity.id
_entity.type
_entity.pdbx_description
1 polymer ?
#
loop_
_entity_poly.entity_id
_entity_poly.type
_entity_poly.pdbx_seq_one_letter_code
_entity_poly.pdbx_strand_id
1 'polypeptide(L)'
;MEEERAMCLARSALARAQCKKPYDFSYVGKQRDNIFIFNGFYGAKYTDFYCKVDPGEILVLSKKKLFRRSVKYYIDENECGIIQYFPASCTERSVIRCCFPKSRKEKKADREAEFWQRSIPDLLKEDQVRAISEQQNRTSKSSETKPEEQSPE
;
A
#
# COMPACT_ATOMS: atom_id res chain seq x y z
N MET A 1 -9.57 -5.84 -4.99
CA MET A 1 -8.73 -5.32 -3.89
C MET A 1 -8.92 -3.82 -3.70
N GLU A 2 -8.72 -2.98 -4.72
CA GLU A 2 -8.94 -1.52 -4.56
C GLU A 2 -10.38 -1.17 -4.19
N GLU A 3 -11.36 -1.89 -4.75
CA GLU A 3 -12.77 -1.69 -4.42
C GLU A 3 -13.10 -2.06 -2.98
N GLU A 4 -12.51 -3.12 -2.45
CA GLU A 4 -12.72 -3.55 -1.06
C GLU A 4 -12.11 -2.53 -0.10
N ARG A 5 -10.96 -1.94 -0.47
CA ARG A 5 -10.36 -0.80 0.22
C ARG A 5 -11.28 0.42 0.21
N ALA A 6 -11.78 0.81 -0.96
CA ALA A 6 -12.70 1.92 -1.09
C ALA A 6 -13.99 1.70 -0.28
N MET A 7 -14.50 0.46 -0.25
CA MET A 7 -15.66 0.07 0.54
C MET A 7 -15.40 0.15 2.05
N CYS A 8 -14.25 -0.36 2.53
CA CYS A 8 -13.84 -0.25 3.93
C CYS A 8 -13.71 1.21 4.36
N LEU A 9 -13.06 2.03 3.53
CA LEU A 9 -12.89 3.45 3.75
C LEU A 9 -14.24 4.18 3.81
N ALA A 10 -15.12 3.92 2.84
CA ALA A 10 -16.46 4.51 2.78
C ALA A 10 -17.29 4.16 4.03
N ARG A 11 -17.34 2.88 4.40
CA ARG A 11 -18.09 2.41 5.58
C ARG A 11 -17.54 3.03 6.86
N SER A 12 -16.22 3.06 7.00
CA SER A 12 -15.54 3.61 8.17
C SER A 12 -15.74 5.12 8.27
N ALA A 13 -15.64 5.85 7.16
CA ALA A 13 -15.89 7.28 7.09
C ALA A 13 -17.34 7.62 7.48
N LEU A 14 -18.32 6.86 6.96
CA LEU A 14 -19.74 7.02 7.31
C LEU A 14 -19.98 6.79 8.80
N ALA A 15 -19.46 5.68 9.33
CA ALA A 15 -19.59 5.34 10.74
C ALA A 15 -19.00 6.42 11.64
N ARG A 16 -17.81 6.91 11.27
CA ARG A 16 -17.14 7.99 11.97
C ARG A 16 -17.93 9.28 11.96
N ALA A 17 -18.44 9.66 10.79
CA ALA A 17 -19.19 10.89 10.62
C ALA A 17 -20.53 10.89 11.38
N GLN A 18 -21.05 9.70 11.71
CA GLN A 18 -22.27 9.52 12.49
C GLN A 18 -22.05 9.10 13.94
N CYS A 19 -20.79 9.00 14.39
CA CYS A 19 -20.44 8.50 15.73
C CYS A 19 -21.07 7.13 16.06
N LYS A 20 -21.09 6.25 15.06
CA LYS A 20 -21.60 4.89 15.15
C LYS A 20 -20.51 3.89 14.81
N LYS A 21 -20.78 2.61 15.07
CA LYS A 21 -19.86 1.55 14.69
C LYS A 21 -20.02 1.17 13.22
N PRO A 22 -18.96 0.72 12.53
CA PRO A 22 -19.05 0.30 11.13
C PRO A 22 -20.12 -0.78 10.90
N TYR A 23 -20.29 -1.70 11.85
CA TYR A 23 -21.26 -2.79 11.77
C TYR A 23 -22.72 -2.34 11.83
N ASP A 24 -23.02 -1.11 12.28
CA ASP A 24 -24.38 -0.56 12.31
C ASP A 24 -24.89 -0.19 10.91
N PHE A 25 -24.00 -0.21 9.91
CA PHE A 25 -24.31 0.07 8.51
C PHE A 25 -24.23 -1.20 7.68
N SER A 26 -25.32 -1.48 6.96
CA SER A 26 -25.43 -2.60 6.03
C SER A 26 -25.11 -2.15 4.62
N TYR A 27 -24.27 -2.89 3.91
CA TYR A 27 -24.00 -2.60 2.50
C TYR A 27 -25.20 -2.99 1.64
N VAL A 28 -25.65 -2.09 0.78
CA VAL A 28 -26.80 -2.31 -0.11
C VAL A 28 -26.35 -2.59 -1.53
N GLY A 29 -25.35 -1.85 -2.01
CA GLY A 29 -24.88 -1.97 -3.37
C GLY A 29 -24.03 -0.79 -3.82
N LYS A 30 -23.79 -0.75 -5.13
CA LYS A 30 -22.92 0.22 -5.81
C LYS A 30 -23.66 0.76 -7.02
N GLN A 31 -23.67 2.08 -7.21
CA GLN A 31 -24.38 2.71 -8.33
C GLN A 31 -23.43 3.15 -9.46
N ARG A 32 -22.19 3.53 -9.12
CA ARG A 32 -21.10 3.92 -10.04
C ARG A 32 -19.79 3.39 -9.47
N ASP A 33 -18.70 3.45 -10.23
CA ASP A 33 -17.39 2.87 -9.86
C ASP A 33 -16.85 3.32 -8.48
N ASN A 34 -17.28 4.48 -8.02
CA ASN A 34 -16.81 5.16 -6.83
C ASN A 34 -17.93 5.53 -5.84
N ILE A 35 -19.19 5.09 -6.03
CA ILE A 35 -20.31 5.39 -5.11
C ILE A 35 -20.85 4.12 -4.47
N PHE A 36 -20.61 3.98 -3.17
CA PHE A 36 -21.09 2.88 -2.33
C PHE A 36 -22.34 3.29 -1.57
N ILE A 37 -23.33 2.41 -1.53
CA ILE A 37 -24.59 2.64 -0.84
C ILE A 37 -24.64 1.78 0.42
N PHE A 38 -24.87 2.44 1.55
CA PHE A 38 -25.05 1.81 2.85
C PHE A 38 -26.41 2.19 3.42
N ASN A 39 -27.09 1.25 4.05
CA ASN A 39 -28.29 1.51 4.82
C ASN A 39 -27.95 1.48 6.31
N GLY A 40 -28.51 2.42 7.07
CA GLY A 40 -28.37 2.45 8.51
C GLY A 40 -29.48 3.22 9.17
N PHE A 41 -29.70 2.97 10.46
CA PHE A 41 -30.69 3.70 11.24
C PHE A 41 -30.18 5.12 11.52
N TYR A 42 -30.94 6.15 11.14
CA TYR A 42 -30.55 7.55 11.35
C TYR A 42 -31.77 8.40 11.75
N GLY A 43 -31.62 9.15 12.84
CA GLY A 43 -32.74 9.83 13.49
C GLY A 43 -33.75 8.79 14.01
N ALA A 44 -34.88 8.66 13.32
CA ALA A 44 -35.98 7.75 13.67
C ALA A 44 -36.33 6.72 12.58
N LYS A 45 -35.56 6.65 11.47
CA LYS A 45 -35.88 5.78 10.32
C LYS A 45 -34.61 5.21 9.69
N TYR A 46 -34.74 4.08 9.01
CA TYR A 46 -33.70 3.57 8.12
C TYR A 46 -33.49 4.53 6.95
N THR A 47 -32.24 4.90 6.71
CA THR A 47 -31.85 5.87 5.69
C THR A 47 -30.70 5.31 4.86
N ASP A 48 -30.79 5.50 3.55
CA ASP A 48 -29.71 5.17 2.63
C ASP A 48 -28.67 6.31 2.61
N PHE A 49 -27.41 5.92 2.71
CA PHE A 49 -26.24 6.77 2.63
C PHE A 49 -25.43 6.43 1.39
N TYR A 50 -25.10 7.45 0.63
CA TYR A 50 -24.26 7.41 -0.56
C TYR A 50 -22.88 7.92 -0.17
N CYS A 51 -21.88 7.05 -0.27
CA CYS A 51 -20.49 7.36 0.01
C CYS A 51 -19.73 7.37 -1.31
N LYS A 52 -19.35 8.55 -1.77
CA LYS A 52 -18.48 8.73 -2.94
C LYS A 52 -17.02 8.73 -2.48
N VAL A 53 -16.21 7.85 -3.04
CA VAL A 53 -14.76 7.77 -2.77
C VAL A 53 -14.02 8.40 -3.94
N ASP A 54 -13.49 9.58 -3.74
CA ASP A 54 -12.60 10.27 -4.69
C ASP A 54 -11.15 10.21 -4.17
N PRO A 55 -10.12 10.41 -5.00
CA PRO A 55 -8.74 10.41 -4.54
C PRO A 55 -8.49 11.44 -3.44
N GLY A 56 -8.23 10.98 -2.21
CA GLY A 56 -7.93 11.80 -1.03
C GLY A 56 -9.14 12.31 -0.25
N GLU A 57 -10.37 12.10 -0.74
CA GLU A 57 -11.59 12.57 -0.08
C GLU A 57 -12.74 11.58 -0.24
N ILE A 58 -13.49 11.38 0.84
CA ILE A 58 -14.73 10.59 0.86
C ILE A 58 -15.87 11.54 1.18
N LEU A 59 -16.84 11.61 0.26
CA LEU A 59 -18.04 12.41 0.43
C LEU A 59 -19.21 11.51 0.84
N VAL A 60 -19.75 11.76 2.02
CA VAL A 60 -20.88 11.04 2.60
C VAL A 60 -22.15 11.89 2.47
N LEU A 61 -23.18 11.33 1.85
CA LEU A 61 -24.47 11.97 1.59
C LEU A 61 -25.62 11.06 2.01
N SER A 62 -26.61 11.60 2.73
CA SER A 62 -27.90 10.90 2.91
C SER A 62 -28.81 11.03 1.69
N LYS A 63 -29.73 10.08 1.48
CA LYS A 63 -30.75 10.10 0.42
C LYS A 63 -31.55 11.41 0.35
N LYS A 64 -31.94 11.94 1.50
CA LYS A 64 -32.69 13.21 1.61
C LYS A 64 -31.79 14.45 1.62
N LYS A 65 -30.48 14.28 1.42
CA LYS A 65 -29.45 15.35 1.45
C LYS A 65 -29.39 16.17 2.76
N LEU A 66 -30.00 15.66 3.84
CA LEU A 66 -29.98 16.30 5.17
C LEU A 66 -28.60 16.19 5.83
N PHE A 67 -27.90 15.09 5.57
CA PHE A 67 -26.54 14.86 6.02
C PHE A 67 -25.58 14.91 4.84
N ARG A 68 -24.55 15.76 4.95
CA ARG A 68 -23.42 15.84 4.03
C ARG A 68 -22.12 16.08 4.81
N ARG A 69 -21.15 15.18 4.65
CA ARG A 69 -19.81 15.32 5.25
C ARG A 69 -18.74 14.92 4.26
N SER A 70 -17.65 15.66 4.29
CA SER A 70 -16.41 15.37 3.59
C SER A 70 -15.40 14.83 4.60
N VAL A 71 -14.77 13.71 4.28
CA VAL A 71 -13.80 13.03 5.12
C VAL A 71 -12.53 12.84 4.31
N LYS A 72 -11.44 13.50 4.72
CA LYS A 72 -10.14 13.33 4.08
C LYS A 72 -9.51 12.01 4.48
N TYR A 73 -8.83 11.37 3.54
CA TYR A 73 -8.02 10.19 3.79
C TYR A 73 -6.72 10.27 3.00
N TYR A 74 -5.73 9.51 3.42
CA TYR A 74 -4.49 9.34 2.67
C TYR A 74 -4.12 7.86 2.62
N ILE A 75 -3.28 7.49 1.66
CA ILE A 75 -2.80 6.13 1.50
C ILE A 75 -1.36 6.10 2.02
N ASP A 76 -1.08 5.15 2.90
CA ASP A 76 0.24 4.91 3.50
C ASP A 76 1.16 4.12 2.54
N GLU A 77 2.45 4.03 2.85
CA GLU A 77 3.45 3.25 2.09
C GLU A 77 3.07 1.76 2.00
N ASN A 78 2.32 1.27 2.99
CA ASN A 78 1.79 -0.09 3.02
C ASN A 78 0.48 -0.27 2.21
N GLU A 79 0.13 0.69 1.35
CA GLU A 79 -1.11 0.76 0.56
C GLU A 79 -2.42 0.74 1.38
N CYS A 80 -2.30 0.94 2.70
CA CYS A 80 -3.43 1.04 3.61
C CYS A 80 -4.05 2.43 3.53
N GLY A 81 -5.37 2.50 3.44
CA GLY A 81 -6.08 3.77 3.56
C GLY A 81 -6.22 4.18 5.03
N ILE A 82 -5.78 5.39 5.37
CA ILE A 82 -5.85 5.95 6.72
C ILE A 82 -6.80 7.13 6.75
N ILE A 83 -7.72 7.13 7.71
CA ILE A 83 -8.65 8.23 7.97
C ILE A 83 -8.33 8.84 9.33
N GLN A 84 -7.90 10.10 9.31
CA GLN A 84 -7.72 10.94 10.49
C GLN A 84 -8.83 11.99 10.56
N TYR A 85 -10.05 11.53 10.82
CA TYR A 85 -11.22 12.39 10.94
C TYR A 85 -11.86 12.23 12.30
N PHE A 86 -11.94 13.35 13.03
CA PHE A 86 -12.41 13.40 14.41
C PHE A 86 -13.52 14.45 14.52
N PRO A 87 -14.79 14.08 14.31
CA PRO A 87 -15.88 15.02 14.50
C PRO A 87 -16.00 15.37 16.00
N ALA A 88 -16.24 16.65 16.31
CA ALA A 88 -16.35 17.14 17.68
C ALA A 88 -17.47 16.46 18.50
N SER A 89 -18.47 15.90 17.81
CA SER A 89 -19.60 15.18 18.41
C SER A 89 -19.26 13.76 18.89
N CYS A 90 -18.08 13.23 18.55
CA CYS A 90 -17.65 11.89 18.94
C CYS A 90 -16.72 11.92 20.15
N THR A 91 -16.97 11.03 21.11
CA THR A 91 -16.07 10.77 22.25
C THR A 91 -14.86 9.93 21.84
N GLU A 92 -15.05 8.95 20.96
CA GLU A 92 -13.97 8.08 20.52
C GLU A 92 -13.02 8.83 19.56
N ARG A 93 -11.71 8.80 19.83
CA ARG A 93 -10.68 9.41 18.97
C ARG A 93 -9.66 8.38 18.50
N SER A 94 -10.10 7.39 17.72
CA SER A 94 -9.25 6.42 17.04
C SER A 94 -8.99 6.80 15.58
N VAL A 95 -7.77 6.50 15.11
CA VAL A 95 -7.40 6.54 13.69
C VAL A 95 -7.93 5.26 13.04
N ILE A 96 -8.59 5.40 11.89
CA ILE A 96 -9.12 4.25 11.17
C ILE A 96 -8.12 3.83 10.10
N ARG A 97 -7.78 2.54 10.07
CA ARG A 97 -6.84 1.95 9.11
C ARG A 97 -7.54 0.82 8.36
N CYS A 98 -7.68 0.97 7.04
CA CYS A 98 -8.19 -0.04 6.13
C CYS A 98 -7.00 -0.62 5.34
N CYS A 99 -6.43 -1.71 5.85
CA CYS A 99 -5.38 -2.47 5.17
C CYS A 99 -5.98 -3.67 4.46
N PHE A 100 -5.48 -3.95 3.27
CA PHE A 100 -5.83 -5.16 2.54
C PHE A 100 -4.57 -6.01 2.37
N PRO A 101 -4.68 -7.35 2.51
CA PRO A 101 -3.54 -8.21 2.28
C PRO A 101 -3.12 -8.07 0.82
N LYS A 102 -1.85 -7.69 0.59
CA LYS A 102 -1.21 -7.69 -0.74
C LYS A 102 -1.55 -8.97 -1.50
N SER A 103 -1.83 -8.85 -2.80
CA SER A 103 -2.13 -10.01 -3.65
C SER A 103 -0.99 -11.02 -3.62
N ARG A 104 -1.28 -12.28 -3.97
CA ARG A 104 -0.24 -13.31 -4.12
C ARG A 104 0.88 -12.92 -5.09
N LYS A 105 0.61 -12.02 -6.05
CA LYS A 105 1.59 -11.53 -7.02
C LYS A 105 2.51 -10.49 -6.40
N GLU A 106 1.96 -9.51 -5.68
CA GLU A 106 2.75 -8.51 -4.94
C GLU A 106 3.59 -9.17 -3.84
N LYS A 107 3.07 -10.17 -3.13
CA LYS A 107 3.85 -10.93 -2.13
C LYS A 107 5.00 -11.73 -2.76
N LYS A 108 4.86 -12.18 -4.01
CA LYS A 108 5.97 -12.83 -4.74
C LYS A 108 7.01 -11.82 -5.18
N ALA A 109 6.57 -10.68 -5.72
CA ALA A 109 7.47 -9.59 -6.10
C ALA A 109 8.26 -9.04 -4.90
N ASP A 110 7.61 -8.84 -3.75
CA ASP A 110 8.27 -8.43 -2.51
C ASP A 110 9.30 -9.47 -2.03
N ARG A 111 8.96 -10.76 -2.10
CA ARG A 111 9.89 -11.86 -1.76
C ARG A 111 11.07 -11.94 -2.72
N GLU A 112 10.85 -11.68 -4.00
CA GLU A 112 11.91 -11.63 -5.01
C GLU A 112 12.83 -10.43 -4.77
N ALA A 113 12.27 -9.26 -4.46
CA ALA A 113 13.05 -8.07 -4.10
C ALA A 113 13.87 -8.29 -2.82
N GLU A 114 13.27 -8.83 -1.76
CA GLU A 114 13.98 -9.22 -0.54
C GLU A 114 15.06 -10.26 -0.82
N PHE A 115 14.80 -11.22 -1.72
CA PHE A 115 15.78 -12.24 -2.10
C PHE A 115 17.02 -11.62 -2.75
N TRP A 116 16.86 -10.65 -3.65
CA TRP A 116 17.99 -9.96 -4.28
C TRP A 116 18.73 -9.00 -3.35
N GLN A 117 18.05 -8.48 -2.32
CA GLN A 117 18.67 -7.62 -1.30
C GLN A 117 19.37 -8.39 -0.18
N ARG A 118 19.20 -9.71 -0.10
CA ARG A 118 19.93 -10.52 0.88
C ARG A 118 21.42 -10.47 0.60
N SER A 119 22.20 -10.28 1.65
CA SER A 119 23.65 -10.40 1.59
C SER A 119 24.03 -11.80 1.12
N ILE A 120 25.01 -11.87 0.22
CA ILE A 120 25.53 -13.13 -0.31
C ILE A 120 26.01 -13.98 0.88
N PRO A 121 25.54 -15.24 1.02
CA PRO A 121 25.95 -16.13 2.10
C PRO A 121 27.47 -16.26 2.19
N ASP A 122 28.00 -16.36 3.41
CA ASP A 122 29.45 -16.43 3.64
C ASP A 122 30.14 -17.59 2.91
N LEU A 123 29.41 -18.69 2.68
CA LEU A 123 29.90 -19.85 1.92
C LEU A 123 30.30 -19.54 0.46
N LEU A 124 29.72 -18.51 -0.16
CA LEU A 124 30.04 -18.11 -1.54
C LEU A 124 31.11 -17.02 -1.64
N LYS A 125 31.48 -16.40 -0.50
CA LYS A 125 32.48 -15.33 -0.51
C LYS A 125 33.87 -15.86 -0.80
N GLU A 126 34.19 -17.07 -0.33
CA GLU A 126 35.49 -17.70 -0.60
C GLU A 126 35.68 -18.02 -2.08
N ASP A 127 34.65 -18.57 -2.75
CA ASP A 127 34.72 -18.86 -4.18
C ASP A 127 34.73 -17.58 -5.05
N GLN A 128 34.03 -16.53 -4.63
CA GLN A 128 34.13 -15.22 -5.28
C GLN A 128 35.53 -14.60 -5.16
N VAL A 129 36.13 -14.64 -3.96
CA VAL A 129 37.49 -14.12 -3.76
C VAL A 129 38.51 -14.91 -4.59
N ARG A 130 38.37 -16.25 -4.65
CA ARG A 130 39.19 -17.09 -5.53
C ARG A 130 39.02 -16.70 -7.00
N ALA A 131 37.79 -16.60 -7.49
CA ALA A 131 37.52 -16.21 -8.88
C ALA A 131 38.04 -14.80 -9.26
N ILE A 132 37.89 -13.82 -8.36
CA ILE A 132 38.41 -12.46 -8.57
C ILE A 132 39.94 -12.45 -8.60
N SER A 133 40.59 -13.18 -7.69
CA SER A 133 42.05 -13.30 -7.65
C SER A 133 42.62 -13.99 -8.88
N GLU A 134 41.92 -15.00 -9.42
CA GLU A 134 42.30 -15.69 -10.65
C GLU A 134 42.16 -14.80 -11.88
N GLN A 135 41.12 -13.96 -11.94
CA GLN A 135 40.97 -12.95 -13.00
C GLN A 135 42.06 -11.88 -12.92
N GLN A 136 42.37 -11.38 -11.72
CA GLN A 136 43.46 -10.42 -11.52
C GLN A 136 44.82 -11.01 -11.93
N ASN A 137 45.10 -12.26 -11.55
CA ASN A 137 46.32 -12.96 -11.95
C ASN A 137 46.40 -13.18 -13.48
N ARG A 138 45.27 -13.41 -14.16
CA ARG A 138 45.23 -13.50 -15.63
C ARG A 138 45.49 -12.15 -16.31
N THR A 139 44.93 -11.06 -15.79
CA THR A 139 45.19 -9.72 -16.33
C THR A 139 46.62 -9.26 -16.11
N SER A 140 47.25 -9.62 -14.99
CA SER A 140 48.66 -9.31 -14.71
C SER A 140 49.63 -10.11 -15.59
N LYS A 141 49.33 -11.39 -15.86
CA LYS A 141 50.14 -12.22 -16.77
C LYS A 141 50.06 -11.79 -18.24
N SER A 142 48.93 -11.25 -18.69
CA SER A 142 48.82 -10.71 -20.06
C SER A 142 49.66 -9.45 -20.29
N SER A 143 50.07 -8.76 -19.22
CA SER A 143 50.95 -7.58 -19.28
C SER A 143 52.46 -7.88 -19.27
N GLU A 144 52.90 -9.14 -19.08
CA GLU A 144 54.33 -9.50 -18.97
C GLU A 144 54.97 -10.04 -20.28
N THR A 145 54.23 -10.14 -21.39
CA THR A 145 54.82 -10.60 -22.67
C THR A 145 55.23 -9.42 -23.54
N LYS A 146 56.42 -8.88 -23.29
CA LYS A 146 57.20 -8.09 -24.28
C LYS A 146 58.63 -8.65 -24.28
N PRO A 147 59.09 -9.33 -25.35
CA PRO A 147 60.44 -9.88 -25.39
C PRO A 147 61.48 -8.76 -25.57
N GLU A 148 62.53 -8.78 -24.76
CA GLU A 148 63.83 -8.21 -25.13
C GLU A 148 64.51 -9.12 -26.15
N GLU A 149 64.98 -8.56 -27.25
CA GLU A 149 66.05 -9.14 -28.05
C GLU A 149 67.06 -8.04 -28.40
N GLN A 150 68.33 -8.35 -28.15
CA GLN A 150 69.50 -7.48 -28.15
C GLN A 150 69.90 -6.93 -29.53
N SER A 151 70.45 -5.71 -29.51
CA SER A 151 71.38 -5.03 -30.46
C SER A 151 72.41 -5.95 -31.13
N PRO A 152 72.98 -5.67 -32.35
CA PRO A 152 73.75 -4.44 -32.65
C PRO A 152 73.82 -3.94 -34.12
N GLU A 153 74.15 -2.65 -34.33
CA GLU A 153 75.28 -2.11 -35.14
C GLU A 153 75.36 -0.59 -35.01
#